data_AF-A0A957VKY5-F1
#
_entry.id   AF-A0A957VKY5-F1
#
_cell.length_a   1.000
_cell.length_b   1.000
_cell.length_c   1.000
_cell.angle_alpha   90.00
_cell.angle_beta   90.00
_cell.angle_gamma   90.00
#
_symmetry.space_group_name_H-M   'P 1'
#
loop_
_entity.id
_entity.type
_entity.pdbx_description
1 polymer ?
#
loop_
_entity_poly.entity_id
_entity_poly.type
_entity_poly.pdbx_seq_one_letter_code
_entity_poly.pdbx_strand_id
1 'polypeptide(L)'
;MNLSSAKRWIIGVVAALLLFAAPRPAYAQSDGIEYRIEYDAVTGIYSVYARSTVDTAATADVLTGQVTIKVPAAANPADAFTITGALPPPLNTFYTGDLGLWSLQNWVRSGTPPTGQNDDPTADYVSFDLAATQTNFQWTAGTEIPLFSFVNTGACLGPVEIMADSDPFAEPNSVGSASNNQIAITDPALPVLNDFIGVYGSPANCVAGTDTDGDGLTDDVDLDDDNDGIPDTVELAGDPNRDTDGDGIIDPLDLDSDNDGLLDVEEAGHGEADANNDGRVDGSVGTDGIPDAVQTGLDPDGGAIDYTVADTDGDGAPDFQDLDSDDDGINDVIESNGTDA
;
A
#
# COMPACT_ATOMS: atom_id res chain seq x y z
N MET A 1 -46.78 -61.56 -25.50
CA MET A 1 -46.00 -62.28 -26.53
C MET A 1 -44.76 -61.47 -26.84
N ASN A 2 -43.62 -62.13 -26.70
CA ASN A 2 -42.25 -61.80 -27.05
C ASN A 2 -42.04 -60.97 -28.33
N LEU A 3 -41.14 -59.97 -28.32
CA LEU A 3 -39.75 -60.06 -28.82
C LEU A 3 -39.10 -58.68 -29.02
N SER A 4 -37.77 -58.72 -28.93
CA SER A 4 -36.78 -57.65 -28.87
C SER A 4 -36.49 -56.90 -30.19
N SER A 5 -35.83 -55.74 -30.03
CA SER A 5 -34.64 -55.28 -30.76
C SER A 5 -34.75 -54.05 -31.69
N ALA A 6 -33.84 -53.12 -31.37
CA ALA A 6 -32.98 -52.31 -32.25
C ALA A 6 -33.52 -51.03 -32.92
N LYS A 7 -33.05 -49.91 -32.35
CA LYS A 7 -32.50 -48.68 -32.98
C LYS A 7 -32.66 -48.52 -34.50
N ARG A 8 -33.22 -47.36 -34.91
CA ARG A 8 -32.68 -46.51 -35.99
C ARG A 8 -33.09 -45.06 -35.78
N TRP A 9 -32.11 -44.18 -35.99
CA TRP A 9 -32.09 -42.75 -35.71
C TRP A 9 -32.75 -41.95 -36.84
N ILE A 10 -33.52 -40.91 -36.50
CA ILE A 10 -33.70 -39.73 -37.36
C ILE A 10 -33.54 -38.48 -36.49
N ILE A 11 -32.67 -37.62 -36.99
CA ILE A 11 -32.11 -36.40 -36.42
C ILE A 11 -33.20 -35.32 -36.40
N GLY A 12 -33.50 -34.80 -35.21
CA GLY A 12 -34.29 -33.59 -35.02
C GLY A 12 -33.43 -32.54 -34.33
N VAL A 13 -32.93 -31.58 -35.10
CA VAL A 13 -32.16 -30.43 -34.63
C VAL A 13 -33.06 -29.57 -33.73
N VAL A 14 -32.81 -29.57 -32.42
CA VAL A 14 -33.30 -28.51 -31.53
C VAL A 14 -32.14 -27.53 -31.38
N ALA A 15 -32.33 -26.34 -31.92
CA ALA A 15 -31.40 -25.23 -31.81
C ALA A 15 -31.19 -24.88 -30.34
N ALA A 16 -30.01 -25.20 -29.80
CA ALA A 16 -29.49 -24.55 -28.62
C ALA A 16 -29.22 -23.09 -28.99
N LEU A 17 -29.95 -22.17 -28.36
CA LEU A 17 -29.57 -20.77 -28.31
C LEU A 17 -28.30 -20.71 -27.44
N LEU A 18 -27.14 -20.99 -28.05
CA LEU A 18 -25.87 -20.55 -27.49
C LEU A 18 -25.94 -19.02 -27.46
N LEU A 19 -25.99 -18.47 -26.25
CA LEU A 19 -25.40 -17.16 -26.03
C LEU A 19 -23.94 -17.29 -26.48
N PHE A 20 -23.65 -16.80 -27.69
CA PHE A 20 -22.29 -16.44 -28.01
C PHE A 20 -21.96 -15.28 -27.08
N ALA A 21 -21.39 -15.57 -25.91
CA ALA A 21 -20.31 -14.71 -25.46
C ALA A 21 -19.35 -14.68 -26.65
N ALA A 22 -19.30 -13.54 -27.33
CA ALA A 22 -18.28 -13.33 -28.34
C ALA A 22 -16.96 -13.73 -27.68
N PRO A 23 -16.16 -14.61 -28.29
CA PRO A 23 -14.81 -14.79 -27.79
C PRO A 23 -14.18 -13.40 -27.88
N ARG A 24 -13.97 -12.76 -26.72
CA ARG A 24 -12.97 -11.70 -26.63
C ARG A 24 -11.72 -12.33 -27.24
N PRO A 25 -11.09 -11.72 -28.24
CA PRO A 25 -9.77 -12.19 -28.63
C PRO A 25 -8.94 -12.21 -27.35
N ALA A 26 -8.51 -13.41 -26.96
CA ALA A 26 -7.59 -13.62 -25.87
C ALA A 26 -6.25 -13.01 -26.31
N TYR A 27 -6.08 -11.72 -26.03
CA TYR A 27 -4.76 -11.19 -25.74
C TYR A 27 -4.63 -11.33 -24.23
N ALA A 28 -3.70 -12.19 -23.79
CA ALA A 28 -3.26 -12.21 -22.41
C ALA A 28 -2.74 -10.80 -22.11
N GLN A 29 -3.36 -10.08 -21.19
CA GLN A 29 -2.88 -8.77 -20.74
C GLN A 29 -2.48 -8.94 -19.27
N SER A 30 -1.33 -9.58 -19.05
CA SER A 30 -0.60 -9.58 -17.77
C SER A 30 0.58 -8.60 -17.79
N ASP A 31 0.70 -7.84 -18.88
CA ASP A 31 1.90 -7.12 -19.28
C ASP A 31 1.49 -5.64 -19.45
N GLY A 32 1.97 -4.75 -18.58
CA GLY A 32 1.57 -3.34 -18.57
C GLY A 32 2.33 -2.49 -17.54
N ILE A 33 1.90 -1.24 -17.38
CA ILE A 33 2.46 -0.24 -16.47
C ILE A 33 1.55 -0.06 -15.26
N GLU A 34 2.15 -0.08 -14.08
CA GLU A 34 1.50 0.27 -12.83
C GLU A 34 2.04 1.59 -12.30
N TYR A 35 1.24 2.34 -11.55
CA TYR A 35 1.68 3.57 -10.88
C TYR A 35 1.68 3.45 -9.36
N ARG A 36 2.53 4.23 -8.70
CA ARG A 36 2.55 4.43 -7.24
C ARG A 36 2.79 5.89 -6.93
N ILE A 37 2.31 6.33 -5.78
CA ILE A 37 2.63 7.63 -5.19
C ILE A 37 3.26 7.42 -3.81
N GLU A 38 4.17 8.30 -3.42
CA GLU A 38 4.70 8.39 -2.07
C GLU A 38 4.77 9.83 -1.59
N TYR A 39 4.89 10.02 -0.28
CA TYR A 39 5.13 11.30 0.36
C TYR A 39 6.37 11.22 1.23
N ASP A 40 7.29 12.16 1.04
CA ASP A 40 8.47 12.34 1.90
C ASP A 40 8.16 13.42 2.93
N ALA A 41 8.02 13.02 4.20
CA ALA A 41 7.71 13.92 5.31
C ALA A 41 8.83 14.93 5.61
N VAL A 42 10.08 14.62 5.29
CA VAL A 42 11.23 15.51 5.51
C VAL A 42 11.23 16.65 4.50
N THR A 43 10.94 16.34 3.24
CA THR A 43 10.97 17.33 2.16
C THR A 43 9.59 17.94 1.87
N GLY A 44 8.51 17.32 2.33
CA GLY A 44 7.13 17.68 2.02
C GLY A 44 6.76 17.43 0.56
N ILE A 45 7.48 16.53 -0.11
CA ILE A 45 7.35 16.26 -1.55
C ILE A 45 6.56 14.99 -1.76
N TYR A 46 5.56 15.06 -2.65
CA TYR A 46 4.95 13.88 -3.24
C TYR A 46 5.69 13.49 -4.50
N SER A 47 5.97 12.20 -4.68
CA SER A 47 6.61 11.65 -5.87
C SER A 47 5.76 10.54 -6.47
N VAL A 48 5.57 10.59 -7.79
CA VAL A 48 4.81 9.60 -8.56
C VAL A 48 5.75 8.80 -9.43
N TYR A 49 5.58 7.48 -9.42
CA TYR A 49 6.40 6.52 -10.14
C TYR A 49 5.55 5.67 -11.07
N ALA A 50 6.23 5.08 -12.05
CA ALA A 50 5.72 4.00 -12.87
C ALA A 50 6.68 2.83 -12.86
N ARG A 51 6.15 1.62 -12.95
CA ARG A 51 6.92 0.42 -13.24
C ARG A 51 6.22 -0.42 -14.28
N SER A 52 7.00 -1.14 -15.09
CA SER A 52 6.46 -2.12 -16.03
C SER A 52 6.45 -3.51 -15.40
N THR A 53 5.42 -4.31 -15.65
CA THR A 53 5.41 -5.74 -15.30
C THR A 53 6.20 -6.59 -16.30
N VAL A 54 6.62 -6.00 -17.43
CA VAL A 54 7.41 -6.66 -18.48
C VAL A 54 8.55 -5.81 -19.03
N ASP A 55 9.51 -6.48 -19.67
CA ASP A 55 10.52 -5.79 -20.47
C ASP A 55 9.92 -5.32 -21.81
N THR A 56 10.19 -4.09 -22.22
CA THR A 56 9.84 -3.62 -23.57
C THR A 56 11.02 -3.73 -24.53
N ALA A 57 10.71 -3.73 -25.83
CA ALA A 57 11.75 -3.58 -26.85
C ALA A 57 12.47 -2.23 -26.68
N ALA A 58 13.78 -2.21 -26.94
CA ALA A 58 14.60 -0.98 -26.88
C ALA A 58 14.15 0.11 -27.88
N THR A 59 13.25 -0.21 -28.81
CA THR A 59 12.66 0.71 -29.79
C THR A 59 11.26 1.20 -29.39
N ALA A 60 10.79 0.87 -28.19
CA ALA A 60 9.50 1.34 -27.73
C ALA A 60 9.55 2.86 -27.50
N ASP A 61 8.47 3.56 -27.84
CA ASP A 61 8.31 4.98 -27.57
C ASP A 61 7.20 5.19 -26.56
N VAL A 62 7.37 6.14 -25.64
CA VAL A 62 6.29 6.64 -24.79
C VAL A 62 5.67 7.85 -25.49
N LEU A 63 4.39 7.75 -25.82
CA LEU A 63 3.69 8.75 -26.64
C LEU A 63 2.90 9.75 -25.80
N THR A 64 2.08 9.24 -24.89
CA THR A 64 1.18 10.03 -24.05
C THR A 64 1.05 9.35 -22.70
N GLY A 65 0.70 10.13 -21.68
CA GLY A 65 0.45 9.64 -20.34
C GLY A 65 -0.49 10.58 -19.60
N GLN A 66 -1.28 10.03 -18.71
CA GLN A 66 -2.11 10.74 -17.74
C GLN A 66 -2.06 10.01 -16.40
N VAL A 67 -1.89 10.79 -15.34
CA VAL A 67 -2.08 10.36 -13.95
C VAL A 67 -3.07 11.30 -13.28
N THR A 68 -4.15 10.74 -12.77
CA THR A 68 -5.15 11.41 -11.95
C THR A 68 -5.02 10.92 -10.52
N ILE A 69 -4.85 11.88 -9.61
CA ILE A 69 -4.84 11.66 -8.17
C ILE A 69 -6.17 12.13 -7.56
N LYS A 70 -6.62 11.41 -6.55
CA LYS A 70 -7.71 11.78 -5.63
C LYS A 70 -7.06 12.40 -4.39
N VAL A 71 -7.54 13.59 -4.01
CA VAL A 71 -7.05 14.32 -2.83
C VAL A 71 -8.23 14.70 -1.94
N PRO A 72 -8.06 14.82 -0.62
CA PRO A 72 -9.15 15.19 0.27
C PRO A 72 -9.67 16.61 -0.03
N ALA A 73 -10.99 16.75 -0.05
CA ALA A 73 -11.66 18.04 -0.17
C ALA A 73 -11.64 18.80 1.16
N ALA A 74 -11.29 20.08 1.11
CA ALA A 74 -11.35 20.94 2.28
C ALA A 74 -12.74 21.57 2.46
N ALA A 75 -13.28 21.50 3.68
CA ALA A 75 -14.48 22.25 4.04
C ALA A 75 -14.27 23.78 4.01
N ASN A 76 -13.03 24.21 4.25
CA ASN A 76 -12.59 25.60 4.21
C ASN A 76 -11.62 25.82 3.03
N PRO A 77 -11.89 26.76 2.12
CA PRO A 77 -11.03 27.01 0.96
C PRO A 77 -9.59 27.39 1.29
N ALA A 78 -9.32 27.90 2.50
CA ALA A 78 -7.96 28.23 2.94
C ALA A 78 -7.10 26.97 3.21
N ASP A 79 -7.74 25.85 3.51
CA ASP A 79 -7.10 24.58 3.84
C ASP A 79 -7.05 23.64 2.61
N ALA A 80 -7.61 24.08 1.49
CA ALA A 80 -7.73 23.29 0.27
C ALA A 80 -6.38 22.86 -0.28
N PHE A 81 -6.31 21.59 -0.69
CA PHE A 81 -5.18 21.04 -1.44
C PHE A 81 -4.81 22.00 -2.57
N THR A 82 -3.55 22.38 -2.63
CA THR A 82 -3.06 23.43 -3.54
C THR A 82 -1.69 23.06 -4.08
N ILE A 83 -1.60 22.79 -5.37
CA ILE A 83 -0.33 22.53 -6.06
C ILE A 83 0.12 23.81 -6.73
N THR A 84 1.20 24.40 -6.24
CA THR A 84 1.84 25.54 -6.91
C THR A 84 2.94 25.06 -7.86
N GLY A 85 2.54 24.47 -8.98
CA GLY A 85 3.43 23.99 -10.05
C GLY A 85 4.22 22.73 -9.72
N ALA A 86 4.53 21.92 -10.74
CA ALA A 86 5.57 20.89 -10.64
C ALA A 86 6.88 21.56 -10.16
N LEU A 87 7.65 20.85 -9.32
CA LEU A 87 8.75 21.40 -8.51
C LEU A 87 9.65 22.44 -9.24
N PRO A 88 10.17 23.45 -8.50
CA PRO A 88 11.15 24.40 -9.04
C PRO A 88 12.44 23.68 -9.47
N PRO A 89 13.11 24.12 -10.55
CA PRO A 89 14.41 23.59 -10.96
C PRO A 89 15.42 23.63 -9.79
N PRO A 90 16.29 22.61 -9.63
CA PRO A 90 16.82 21.79 -10.71
C PRO A 90 16.18 20.40 -10.87
N LEU A 91 15.10 20.07 -10.16
CA LEU A 91 14.53 18.71 -10.22
C LEU A 91 13.74 18.38 -11.51
N ASN A 92 13.74 19.28 -12.51
CA ASN A 92 13.32 18.98 -13.89
C ASN A 92 14.50 18.75 -14.86
N THR A 93 15.73 18.63 -14.36
CA THR A 93 16.84 18.25 -15.24
C THR A 93 16.60 16.82 -15.68
N PHE A 94 16.31 16.64 -16.97
CA PHE A 94 16.27 15.36 -17.68
C PHE A 94 17.37 14.42 -17.13
N TYR A 95 16.99 13.55 -16.21
CA TYR A 95 17.82 12.42 -15.85
C TYR A 95 17.78 11.46 -17.03
N THR A 96 18.88 10.76 -17.29
CA THR A 96 18.84 9.57 -18.13
C THR A 96 17.93 8.54 -17.45
N GLY A 97 16.66 8.48 -17.83
CA GLY A 97 15.63 7.64 -17.20
C GLY A 97 14.24 8.28 -17.08
N ASP A 98 14.13 9.60 -17.22
CA ASP A 98 12.84 10.33 -17.12
C ASP A 98 12.01 10.18 -18.41
N LEU A 99 10.69 10.03 -18.27
CA LEU A 99 9.73 9.89 -19.39
C LEU A 99 9.35 11.22 -20.05
N GLY A 100 9.76 12.34 -19.47
CA GLY A 100 9.59 13.66 -20.06
C GLY A 100 8.77 14.62 -19.19
N LEU A 101 8.30 15.71 -19.80
CA LEU A 101 7.65 16.79 -19.05
C LEU A 101 6.19 16.46 -18.73
N TRP A 102 5.90 16.21 -17.46
CA TRP A 102 4.54 16.15 -16.92
C TRP A 102 4.06 17.52 -16.47
N SER A 103 2.77 17.80 -16.68
CA SER A 103 2.17 19.09 -16.35
C SER A 103 0.76 18.93 -15.83
N LEU A 104 0.38 19.79 -14.87
CA LEU A 104 -0.99 19.89 -14.37
C LEU A 104 -1.93 20.32 -15.51
N GLN A 105 -2.97 19.53 -15.78
CA GLN A 105 -3.92 19.78 -16.87
C GLN A 105 -5.34 20.06 -16.40
N ASN A 106 -5.85 19.27 -15.45
CA ASN A 106 -7.21 19.41 -14.97
C ASN A 106 -7.26 19.36 -13.45
N TRP A 107 -8.18 20.15 -12.87
CA TRP A 107 -8.47 20.15 -11.46
C TRP A 107 -9.97 20.27 -11.27
N VAL A 108 -10.58 19.17 -10.84
CA VAL A 108 -12.00 19.10 -10.51
C VAL A 108 -12.16 19.21 -9.00
N ARG A 109 -12.84 20.25 -8.54
CA ARG A 109 -13.09 20.49 -7.11
C ARG A 109 -14.49 20.05 -6.73
N SER A 110 -14.58 19.37 -5.59
CA SER A 110 -15.83 19.05 -4.91
C SER A 110 -16.71 20.29 -4.69
N GLY A 111 -18.03 20.10 -4.71
CA GLY A 111 -18.99 21.17 -4.38
C GLY A 111 -19.30 22.18 -5.49
N THR A 112 -18.86 21.94 -6.73
CA THR A 112 -19.29 22.69 -7.92
C THR A 112 -20.16 21.93 -8.94
N PRO A 113 -21.04 20.97 -8.56
CA PRO A 113 -21.88 20.32 -9.55
C PRO A 113 -22.96 21.27 -10.10
N PRO A 114 -23.25 21.24 -11.42
CA PRO A 114 -24.55 21.66 -11.91
C PRO A 114 -25.64 20.87 -11.16
N THR A 115 -26.65 21.57 -10.64
CA THR A 115 -27.70 20.99 -9.78
C THR A 115 -28.26 19.65 -10.32
N GLY A 116 -28.05 18.56 -9.57
CA GLY A 116 -28.71 17.26 -9.79
C GLY A 116 -27.83 16.06 -10.13
N GLN A 117 -26.50 16.14 -9.98
CA GLN A 117 -25.58 14.99 -10.16
C GLN A 117 -24.98 14.57 -8.80
N ASN A 118 -24.64 13.29 -8.68
CA ASN A 118 -23.89 12.77 -7.55
C ASN A 118 -22.44 13.23 -7.75
N ASP A 119 -21.87 13.93 -6.78
CA ASP A 119 -20.45 14.29 -6.72
C ASP A 119 -19.95 13.72 -5.41
N ASP A 120 -18.68 13.30 -5.34
CA ASP A 120 -18.04 13.05 -4.05
C ASP A 120 -17.77 14.39 -3.36
N PRO A 121 -18.47 14.75 -2.26
CA PRO A 121 -18.21 15.99 -1.56
C PRO A 121 -16.92 15.95 -0.73
N THR A 122 -16.27 14.79 -0.64
CA THR A 122 -15.11 14.55 0.22
C THR A 122 -13.79 14.54 -0.53
N ALA A 123 -13.80 14.64 -1.86
CA ALA A 123 -12.60 14.53 -2.67
C ALA A 123 -12.55 15.52 -3.83
N ASP A 124 -11.35 16.07 -4.07
CA ASP A 124 -10.97 16.76 -5.29
C ASP A 124 -10.14 15.80 -6.18
N TYR A 125 -10.13 16.04 -7.48
CA TYR A 125 -9.41 15.22 -8.46
C TYR A 125 -8.47 16.09 -9.28
N VAL A 126 -7.21 15.66 -9.38
CA VAL A 126 -6.15 16.42 -10.05
C VAL A 126 -5.48 15.55 -11.09
N SER A 127 -5.47 15.99 -12.36
CA SER A 127 -4.90 15.23 -13.47
C SER A 127 -3.65 15.92 -14.04
N PHE A 128 -2.62 15.11 -14.28
CA PHE A 128 -1.36 15.48 -14.90
C PHE A 128 -1.22 14.74 -16.22
N ASP A 129 -0.83 15.45 -17.28
CA ASP A 129 -0.55 14.82 -18.58
C ASP A 129 0.93 14.95 -18.94
N LEU A 130 1.43 13.93 -19.63
CA LEU A 130 2.73 13.91 -20.28
C LEU A 130 2.69 14.74 -21.58
N ALA A 131 3.53 15.77 -21.66
CA ALA A 131 3.58 16.69 -22.80
C ALA A 131 4.69 16.36 -23.83
N ALA A 132 5.64 15.49 -23.49
CA ALA A 132 6.78 15.15 -24.34
C ALA A 132 6.81 13.65 -24.66
N THR A 133 7.04 13.30 -25.92
CA THR A 133 7.23 11.92 -26.35
C THR A 133 8.66 11.47 -26.07
N GLN A 134 8.85 10.35 -25.40
CA GLN A 134 10.16 9.75 -25.20
C GLN A 134 10.37 8.63 -26.22
N THR A 135 11.43 8.69 -27.00
CA THR A 135 11.71 7.69 -28.05
C THR A 135 12.76 6.67 -27.61
N ASN A 136 12.63 5.42 -28.07
CA ASN A 136 13.55 4.32 -27.76
C ASN A 136 13.76 4.14 -26.24
N PHE A 137 12.67 4.26 -25.49
CA PHE A 137 12.65 4.02 -24.05
C PHE A 137 12.47 2.53 -23.78
N GLN A 138 13.45 1.93 -23.10
CA GLN A 138 13.37 0.54 -22.69
C GLN A 138 12.89 0.46 -21.25
N TRP A 139 11.68 -0.08 -21.07
CA TRP A 139 11.20 -0.49 -19.76
C TRP A 139 11.85 -1.81 -19.38
N THR A 140 12.27 -1.90 -18.12
CA THR A 140 12.73 -3.15 -17.52
C THR A 140 11.72 -3.56 -16.47
N ALA A 141 11.31 -4.82 -16.47
CA ALA A 141 10.31 -5.35 -15.56
C ALA A 141 10.71 -5.07 -14.10
N GLY A 142 9.75 -4.56 -13.32
CA GLY A 142 9.90 -4.25 -11.90
C GLY A 142 10.78 -3.03 -11.59
N THR A 143 11.39 -2.37 -12.58
CA THR A 143 12.19 -1.16 -12.34
C THR A 143 11.29 0.05 -12.25
N GLU A 144 11.34 0.75 -11.11
CA GLU A 144 10.63 2.02 -10.91
C GLU A 144 11.30 3.16 -11.68
N ILE A 145 10.48 3.98 -12.31
CA ILE A 145 10.88 5.18 -13.03
C ILE A 145 10.07 6.36 -12.46
N PRO A 146 10.74 7.45 -12.04
CA PRO A 146 10.04 8.64 -11.60
C PRO A 146 9.29 9.29 -12.77
N LEU A 147 8.04 9.68 -12.54
CA LEU A 147 7.22 10.43 -13.49
C LEU A 147 7.28 11.93 -13.19
N PHE A 148 6.85 12.32 -11.99
CA PHE A 148 6.83 13.70 -11.55
C PHE A 148 6.67 13.81 -10.03
N SER A 149 6.94 15.00 -9.52
CA SER A 149 6.77 15.33 -8.10
C SER A 149 6.10 16.69 -7.94
N PHE A 150 5.41 16.88 -6.82
CA PHE A 150 4.73 18.13 -6.48
C PHE A 150 4.70 18.35 -4.97
N VAL A 151 4.34 19.57 -4.57
CA VAL A 151 4.15 19.94 -3.15
C VAL A 151 2.72 20.42 -2.97
N ASN A 152 2.07 19.92 -1.92
CA ASN A 152 0.83 20.51 -1.42
C ASN A 152 1.17 21.72 -0.54
N THR A 153 0.63 22.88 -0.89
CA THR A 153 0.78 24.13 -0.12
C THR A 153 -0.45 24.44 0.74
N GLY A 154 -1.50 23.62 0.64
CA GLY A 154 -2.66 23.65 1.52
C GLY A 154 -2.43 22.88 2.83
N ALA A 155 -3.50 22.66 3.59
CA ALA A 155 -3.42 21.76 4.73
C ALA A 155 -3.27 20.32 4.24
N CYS A 156 -2.59 19.51 5.03
CA CYS A 156 -2.72 18.07 4.89
C CYS A 156 -4.03 17.62 5.56
N LEU A 157 -4.89 16.96 4.80
CA LEU A 157 -6.25 16.61 5.22
C LEU A 157 -6.54 15.11 5.14
N GLY A 158 -5.54 14.30 4.83
CA GLY A 158 -5.66 12.86 4.63
C GLY A 158 -4.81 12.35 3.46
N PRO A 159 -4.96 11.07 3.13
CA PRO A 159 -4.17 10.41 2.10
C PRO A 159 -4.41 10.96 0.70
N VAL A 160 -3.37 10.93 -0.13
CA VAL A 160 -3.41 11.21 -1.57
C VAL A 160 -3.25 9.92 -2.34
N GLU A 161 -4.21 9.62 -3.20
CA GLU A 161 -4.31 8.33 -3.88
C GLU A 161 -4.18 8.50 -5.39
N ILE A 162 -3.53 7.55 -6.08
CA ILE A 162 -3.71 7.41 -7.52
C ILE A 162 -5.02 6.69 -7.77
N MET A 163 -5.83 7.19 -8.70
CA MET A 163 -7.07 6.50 -9.04
C MET A 163 -6.80 5.15 -9.72
N ALA A 164 -7.45 4.09 -9.25
CA ALA A 164 -7.37 2.79 -9.91
C ALA A 164 -8.09 2.78 -11.28
N ASP A 165 -7.72 1.86 -12.17
CA ASP A 165 -8.33 1.66 -13.51
C ASP A 165 -9.79 1.13 -13.45
N SER A 166 -10.36 1.02 -12.25
CA SER A 166 -11.64 0.38 -12.00
C SER A 166 -12.84 1.31 -12.17
N ASP A 167 -12.67 2.59 -12.51
CA ASP A 167 -13.82 3.49 -12.58
C ASP A 167 -14.01 4.29 -13.89
N PRO A 168 -14.74 3.72 -14.85
CA PRO A 168 -15.35 4.51 -15.91
C PRO A 168 -16.75 5.09 -15.58
N PHE A 169 -17.49 4.66 -14.55
CA PHE A 169 -18.90 5.09 -14.26
C PHE A 169 -19.47 4.80 -12.83
N ALA A 170 -18.67 4.43 -11.84
CA ALA A 170 -19.03 4.22 -10.44
C ALA A 170 -18.99 5.54 -9.65
N GLU A 171 -20.07 6.30 -9.79
CA GLU A 171 -20.44 7.37 -8.85
C GLU A 171 -20.27 6.93 -7.38
N PRO A 172 -19.75 7.78 -6.47
CA PRO A 172 -19.51 9.21 -6.66
C PRO A 172 -18.03 9.53 -6.97
N ASN A 173 -17.76 10.10 -8.14
CA ASN A 173 -16.56 10.92 -8.38
C ASN A 173 -17.01 12.30 -8.88
N SER A 174 -16.16 13.33 -8.77
CA SER A 174 -16.61 14.67 -9.15
C SER A 174 -16.83 14.76 -10.66
N VAL A 175 -17.96 15.31 -11.09
CA VAL A 175 -18.33 15.48 -12.50
C VAL A 175 -17.21 16.16 -13.30
N GLY A 176 -16.70 15.46 -14.30
CA GLY A 176 -15.63 15.94 -15.19
C GLY A 176 -14.22 15.54 -14.76
N SER A 177 -14.07 14.69 -13.73
CA SER A 177 -12.78 14.04 -13.44
C SER A 177 -12.37 13.12 -14.59
N ALA A 178 -11.10 13.18 -15.00
CA ALA A 178 -10.56 12.27 -15.98
C ALA A 178 -10.17 10.97 -15.28
N SER A 179 -11.06 9.97 -15.31
CA SER A 179 -10.88 8.74 -14.54
C SER A 179 -10.04 7.66 -15.22
N ASN A 180 -9.59 7.92 -16.44
CA ASN A 180 -8.81 7.00 -17.24
C ASN A 180 -7.31 7.29 -17.12
N ASN A 181 -6.70 6.82 -16.04
CA ASN A 181 -5.24 6.74 -15.98
C ASN A 181 -4.72 5.97 -17.19
N GLN A 182 -3.71 6.53 -17.84
CA GLN A 182 -3.20 5.95 -19.07
C GLN A 182 -1.74 6.21 -19.29
N ILE A 183 -1.07 5.29 -19.95
CA ILE A 183 0.21 5.51 -20.61
C ILE A 183 0.19 4.72 -21.91
N ALA A 184 0.63 5.37 -22.97
CA ALA A 184 0.63 4.79 -24.30
C ALA A 184 2.08 4.55 -24.73
N ILE A 185 2.45 3.28 -24.79
CA ILE A 185 3.74 2.81 -25.28
C ILE A 185 3.54 2.21 -26.67
N THR A 186 4.46 2.47 -27.59
CA THR A 186 4.45 1.81 -28.89
C THR A 186 5.19 0.49 -28.84
N ASP A 187 4.54 -0.55 -29.35
CA ASP A 187 5.22 -1.69 -29.95
C ASP A 187 5.11 -1.53 -31.49
N PRO A 188 6.22 -1.59 -32.25
CA PRO A 188 6.19 -1.59 -33.72
C PRO A 188 5.20 -2.57 -34.38
N ALA A 189 4.74 -3.60 -33.65
CA ALA A 189 3.82 -4.62 -34.15
C ALA A 189 2.33 -4.44 -33.76
N LEU A 190 1.98 -3.50 -32.87
CA LEU A 190 0.62 -3.38 -32.30
C LEU A 190 0.10 -1.93 -32.32
N PRO A 191 -1.23 -1.73 -32.38
CA PRO A 191 -1.80 -0.39 -32.26
C PRO A 191 -1.57 0.18 -30.86
N VAL A 192 -1.42 1.51 -30.78
CA VAL A 192 -1.32 2.28 -29.53
C VAL A 192 -2.46 1.88 -28.59
N LEU A 193 -2.14 1.26 -27.45
CA LEU A 193 -3.09 0.84 -26.42
C LEU A 193 -2.83 1.66 -25.14
N ASN A 194 -3.82 1.71 -24.24
CA ASN A 194 -3.57 2.08 -22.87
C ASN A 194 -2.84 0.90 -22.19
N ASP A 195 -1.60 1.12 -21.78
CA ASP A 195 -0.77 0.13 -21.09
C ASP A 195 -0.88 0.26 -19.57
N PHE A 196 -1.63 1.22 -19.04
CA PHE A 196 -1.91 1.27 -17.60
C PHE A 196 -2.75 0.06 -17.18
N ILE A 197 -2.32 -0.63 -16.12
CA ILE A 197 -2.98 -1.86 -15.63
C ILE A 197 -3.32 -1.82 -14.13
N GLY A 198 -2.83 -0.84 -13.37
CA GLY A 198 -3.13 -0.78 -11.94
C GLY A 198 -2.30 0.21 -11.13
N VAL A 199 -2.64 0.29 -9.85
CA VAL A 199 -1.89 1.02 -8.83
C VAL A 199 -1.28 0.00 -7.88
N TYR A 200 -0.05 0.24 -7.45
CA TYR A 200 0.62 -0.56 -6.43
C TYR A 200 1.09 0.32 -5.28
N GLY A 201 1.30 -0.30 -4.12
CA GLY A 201 1.59 0.41 -2.87
C GLY A 201 0.37 1.10 -2.27
N SER A 202 0.59 1.74 -1.13
CA SER A 202 -0.44 2.42 -0.35
C SER A 202 -0.62 3.90 -0.76
N PRO A 203 -1.75 4.52 -0.41
CA PRO A 203 -1.94 5.95 -0.57
C PRO A 203 -0.82 6.78 0.09
N ALA A 204 -0.43 7.89 -0.54
CA ALA A 204 0.57 8.79 0.04
C ALA A 204 -0.05 9.66 1.13
N ASN A 205 0.18 9.30 2.39
CA ASN A 205 -0.34 10.03 3.53
C ASN A 205 0.60 11.17 3.93
N CYS A 206 0.12 12.41 3.87
CA CYS A 206 0.84 13.56 4.44
C CYS A 206 0.47 13.82 5.91
N VAL A 207 -0.55 13.12 6.41
CA VAL A 207 -0.92 13.05 7.82
C VAL A 207 -0.14 11.86 8.35
N ALA A 208 1.19 11.91 8.27
CA ALA A 208 1.98 10.93 8.96
C ALA A 208 1.86 11.27 10.45
N GLY A 209 1.05 10.49 11.18
CA GLY A 209 1.54 9.98 12.46
C GLY A 209 2.87 9.25 12.20
N THR A 210 3.61 8.98 13.26
CA THR A 210 4.69 8.01 13.11
C THR A 210 4.07 6.67 12.63
N ASP A 211 4.83 5.91 11.88
CA ASP A 211 4.50 4.58 11.34
C ASP A 211 5.79 3.80 11.58
N THR A 212 5.89 3.25 12.78
CA THR A 212 7.15 2.75 13.35
C THR A 212 7.59 1.47 12.65
N ASP A 213 6.65 0.64 12.22
CA ASP A 213 6.93 -0.59 11.48
C ASP A 213 6.91 -0.49 9.96
N GLY A 214 6.25 0.50 9.37
CA GLY A 214 6.11 0.66 7.93
C GLY A 214 5.12 -0.30 7.27
N ASP A 215 4.17 -0.85 8.01
CA ASP A 215 3.13 -1.76 7.51
C ASP A 215 2.02 -1.01 6.73
N GLY A 216 1.95 0.32 6.92
CA GLY A 216 1.02 1.23 6.26
C GLY A 216 -0.18 1.68 7.10
N LEU A 217 -0.26 1.27 8.37
CA LEU A 217 -1.01 1.92 9.42
C LEU A 217 -0.12 3.00 10.08
N THR A 218 -0.68 3.78 11.00
CA THR A 218 0.09 4.80 11.73
C THR A 218 -0.08 4.53 13.21
N ASP A 219 0.91 4.89 14.02
CA ASP A 219 0.98 4.58 15.45
C ASP A 219 -0.26 5.08 16.27
N ASP A 220 -1.12 5.93 15.68
CA ASP A 220 -2.37 6.37 16.33
C ASP A 220 -3.58 5.46 16.08
N VAL A 221 -3.47 4.50 15.15
CA VAL A 221 -4.51 3.56 14.74
C VAL A 221 -4.04 2.11 14.63
N ASP A 222 -2.73 1.88 14.66
CA ASP A 222 -2.14 0.56 14.86
C ASP A 222 -2.50 0.01 16.25
N LEU A 223 -2.43 -1.31 16.43
CA LEU A 223 -2.58 -1.98 17.71
C LEU A 223 -1.30 -2.69 18.17
N ASP A 224 -0.26 -2.68 17.34
CA ASP A 224 1.07 -3.27 17.53
C ASP A 224 2.05 -2.42 16.70
N ASP A 225 2.39 -1.23 17.23
CA ASP A 225 3.09 -0.14 16.51
C ASP A 225 4.47 -0.53 15.93
N ASP A 226 5.13 -1.56 16.46
CA ASP A 226 6.44 -2.02 16.01
C ASP A 226 6.47 -3.43 15.41
N ASN A 227 5.33 -4.14 15.42
CA ASN A 227 5.08 -5.44 14.81
C ASN A 227 5.96 -6.58 15.38
N ASP A 228 6.33 -6.49 16.66
CA ASP A 228 7.03 -7.54 17.40
C ASP A 228 6.09 -8.70 17.82
N GLY A 229 4.78 -8.52 17.66
CA GLY A 229 3.74 -9.50 17.97
C GLY A 229 3.04 -9.28 19.31
N ILE A 230 3.49 -8.32 20.13
CA ILE A 230 2.94 -7.90 21.40
C ILE A 230 2.09 -6.62 21.18
N PRO A 231 0.77 -6.65 21.43
CA PRO A 231 -0.04 -5.45 21.19
C PRO A 231 0.25 -4.31 22.17
N ASP A 232 0.19 -3.03 21.75
CA ASP A 232 0.51 -1.84 22.59
C ASP A 232 -0.24 -1.82 23.92
N THR A 233 -1.46 -2.37 23.92
CA THR A 233 -2.29 -2.43 25.13
C THR A 233 -1.70 -3.31 26.24
N VAL A 234 -0.89 -4.30 25.86
CA VAL A 234 -0.12 -5.18 26.76
C VAL A 234 1.10 -4.45 27.27
N GLU A 235 1.92 -3.91 26.37
CA GLU A 235 3.20 -3.26 26.68
C GLU A 235 2.99 -2.03 27.58
N LEU A 236 2.09 -1.14 27.18
CA LEU A 236 1.79 0.07 27.97
C LEU A 236 1.22 -0.27 29.35
N ALA A 237 0.55 -1.41 29.53
CA ALA A 237 -0.14 -1.82 30.76
C ALA A 237 -0.98 -0.70 31.42
N GLY A 238 -1.49 0.24 30.62
CA GLY A 238 -2.26 1.40 31.07
C GLY A 238 -1.47 2.68 31.39
N ASP A 239 -0.15 2.70 31.21
CA ASP A 239 0.67 3.92 31.17
C ASP A 239 1.04 4.28 29.72
N PRO A 240 0.46 5.34 29.14
CA PRO A 240 0.71 5.73 27.74
C PRO A 240 2.10 6.34 27.48
N ASN A 241 2.98 6.40 28.48
CA ASN A 241 4.38 6.81 28.30
C ASN A 241 5.32 5.82 28.99
N ARG A 242 4.93 4.54 29.02
CA ARG A 242 5.82 3.50 29.51
C ARG A 242 7.06 3.45 28.63
N ASP A 243 8.20 3.42 29.30
CA ASP A 243 9.56 3.48 28.76
C ASP A 243 10.37 2.73 29.81
N THR A 244 10.44 1.41 29.65
CA THR A 244 10.88 0.47 30.69
C THR A 244 12.36 0.64 30.99
N ASP A 245 13.20 0.85 29.98
CA ASP A 245 14.64 1.05 30.12
C ASP A 245 15.06 2.54 30.33
N GLY A 246 14.19 3.50 29.96
CA GLY A 246 14.41 4.93 30.10
C GLY A 246 15.29 5.56 29.01
N ASP A 247 15.41 4.96 27.82
CA ASP A 247 16.21 5.47 26.72
C ASP A 247 15.53 6.58 25.90
N GLY A 248 14.22 6.71 26.06
CA GLY A 248 13.37 7.73 25.44
C GLY A 248 12.62 7.27 24.20
N ILE A 249 12.67 6.00 23.84
CA ILE A 249 11.66 5.28 23.05
C ILE A 249 10.64 4.70 24.05
N ILE A 250 9.36 4.65 23.69
CA ILE A 250 8.33 4.07 24.58
C ILE A 250 8.13 2.61 24.18
N ASP A 251 7.74 1.75 25.10
CA ASP A 251 7.69 0.29 24.91
C ASP A 251 7.06 -0.11 23.54
N PRO A 252 5.87 0.38 23.12
CA PRO A 252 5.29 0.00 21.82
C PRO A 252 6.09 0.38 20.56
N LEU A 253 7.12 1.21 20.70
CA LEU A 253 7.97 1.65 19.60
C LEU A 253 9.39 1.09 19.72
N ASP A 254 9.66 0.28 20.75
CA ASP A 254 10.98 -0.23 21.11
C ASP A 254 11.04 -1.75 20.97
N LEU A 255 11.96 -2.23 20.13
CA LEU A 255 12.07 -3.67 19.84
C LEU A 255 12.81 -4.47 20.94
N ASP A 256 13.25 -3.80 22.01
CA ASP A 256 14.01 -4.29 23.15
C ASP A 256 13.67 -3.41 24.38
N SER A 257 12.44 -3.55 24.88
CA SER A 257 11.78 -2.63 25.83
C SER A 257 12.53 -2.43 27.15
N ASP A 258 13.30 -3.42 27.60
CA ASP A 258 14.14 -3.31 28.80
C ASP A 258 15.66 -3.20 28.52
N ASN A 259 16.05 -3.32 27.25
CA ASN A 259 17.39 -3.12 26.74
C ASN A 259 18.42 -4.06 27.38
N ASP A 260 18.01 -5.29 27.62
CA ASP A 260 18.89 -6.37 28.01
C ASP A 260 19.40 -7.19 26.82
N GLY A 261 19.01 -6.85 25.60
CA GLY A 261 19.65 -7.35 24.39
C GLY A 261 19.20 -8.75 23.97
N LEU A 262 18.14 -9.27 24.57
CA LEU A 262 17.14 -10.04 23.85
C LEU A 262 16.14 -9.07 23.19
N LEU A 263 15.35 -9.53 22.22
CA LEU A 263 14.35 -8.68 21.57
C LEU A 263 12.97 -9.10 22.05
N ASP A 264 12.03 -8.16 22.12
CA ASP A 264 10.69 -8.40 22.64
C ASP A 264 9.99 -9.54 21.87
N VAL A 265 10.16 -9.62 20.54
CA VAL A 265 9.69 -10.73 19.69
C VAL A 265 10.23 -12.12 20.10
N GLU A 266 11.43 -12.18 20.68
CA GLU A 266 12.06 -13.41 21.16
C GLU A 266 11.51 -13.80 22.55
N GLU A 267 11.11 -12.83 23.36
CA GLU A 267 10.68 -12.97 24.77
C GLU A 267 9.16 -13.04 24.94
N ALA A 268 8.38 -12.58 23.96
CA ALA A 268 6.93 -12.57 23.98
C ALA A 268 6.30 -13.95 24.25
N GLY A 269 6.98 -15.03 23.86
CA GLY A 269 6.54 -16.41 24.11
C GLY A 269 5.58 -16.99 23.04
N HIS A 270 5.40 -16.32 21.90
CA HIS A 270 4.63 -16.87 20.77
C HIS A 270 5.44 -17.85 19.90
N GLY A 271 6.75 -17.64 19.77
CA GLY A 271 7.65 -18.52 19.00
C GLY A 271 7.45 -18.48 17.49
N GLU A 272 6.94 -17.35 16.99
CA GLU A 272 6.82 -17.08 15.55
C GLU A 272 8.20 -16.75 14.96
N ALA A 273 8.28 -16.70 13.63
CA ALA A 273 9.56 -16.51 12.95
C ALA A 273 9.95 -15.03 12.89
N ASP A 274 11.20 -14.73 13.23
CA ASP A 274 11.94 -13.53 12.80
C ASP A 274 13.21 -14.03 12.08
N ALA A 275 13.11 -14.31 10.77
CA ALA A 275 14.20 -14.94 10.02
C ALA A 275 15.30 -13.95 9.58
N ASN A 276 14.99 -12.66 9.61
CA ASN A 276 15.87 -11.53 9.29
C ASN A 276 16.53 -10.92 10.53
N ASN A 277 16.10 -11.29 11.73
CA ASN A 277 16.57 -10.76 13.00
C ASN A 277 16.44 -9.24 13.03
N ASP A 278 15.27 -8.73 12.63
CA ASP A 278 14.95 -7.30 12.70
C ASP A 278 13.98 -6.94 13.83
N GLY A 279 13.69 -7.89 14.73
CA GLY A 279 12.86 -7.67 15.91
C GLY A 279 11.37 -7.79 15.65
N ARG A 280 10.97 -8.26 14.47
CA ARG A 280 9.57 -8.27 14.04
C ARG A 280 9.11 -9.63 13.57
N VAL A 281 7.82 -9.89 13.72
CA VAL A 281 7.23 -11.14 13.24
C VAL A 281 7.19 -11.16 11.71
N ASP A 282 7.83 -12.16 11.10
CA ASP A 282 7.75 -12.42 9.67
C ASP A 282 6.32 -12.77 9.26
N GLY A 283 5.73 -12.03 8.34
CA GLY A 283 4.41 -12.40 7.86
C GLY A 283 3.66 -11.36 7.06
N SER A 284 2.35 -11.56 7.02
CA SER A 284 1.39 -10.53 6.63
C SER A 284 0.89 -9.87 7.90
N VAL A 285 0.70 -8.56 7.85
CA VAL A 285 0.06 -7.79 8.90
C VAL A 285 -1.35 -7.43 8.44
N GLY A 286 -2.30 -7.56 9.34
CA GLY A 286 -3.72 -7.36 9.10
C GLY A 286 -4.10 -5.89 8.94
N THR A 287 -5.40 -5.61 8.93
CA THR A 287 -5.92 -4.23 8.95
C THR A 287 -6.02 -3.64 10.35
N ASP A 288 -5.78 -4.45 11.38
CA ASP A 288 -5.70 -4.05 12.78
C ASP A 288 -4.26 -3.89 13.28
N GLY A 289 -3.26 -4.14 12.43
CA GLY A 289 -1.85 -3.85 12.70
C GLY A 289 -1.07 -4.93 13.46
N ILE A 290 -1.77 -5.93 13.99
CA ILE A 290 -1.12 -7.08 14.65
C ILE A 290 -0.67 -8.09 13.57
N PRO A 291 0.51 -8.73 13.69
CA PRO A 291 0.92 -9.80 12.78
C PRO A 291 -0.09 -10.95 12.74
N ASP A 292 -0.53 -11.34 11.53
CA ASP A 292 -1.51 -12.43 11.33
C ASP A 292 -1.05 -13.76 11.98
N ALA A 293 0.28 -13.93 12.12
CA ALA A 293 0.90 -15.13 12.64
C ALA A 293 0.65 -15.36 14.13
N VAL A 294 0.50 -14.28 14.93
CA VAL A 294 0.24 -14.35 16.37
C VAL A 294 -1.24 -14.32 16.72
N GLN A 295 -2.11 -14.28 15.71
CA GLN A 295 -3.56 -14.16 15.88
C GLN A 295 -4.31 -15.45 15.54
N THR A 296 -5.52 -15.57 16.11
CA THR A 296 -6.36 -16.72 15.82
C THR A 296 -6.84 -16.69 14.35
N GLY A 297 -6.60 -17.76 13.60
CA GLY A 297 -7.09 -17.90 12.21
C GLY A 297 -8.62 -17.96 12.02
N LEU A 298 -9.41 -17.63 13.05
CA LEU A 298 -10.87 -17.42 12.95
C LEU A 298 -11.23 -15.96 12.65
N ASP A 299 -10.36 -15.00 12.98
CA ASP A 299 -10.49 -13.57 12.71
C ASP A 299 -9.11 -12.88 12.85
N PRO A 300 -8.27 -12.86 11.79
CA PRO A 300 -6.94 -12.23 11.81
C PRO A 300 -7.00 -10.69 11.79
N ASP A 301 -8.17 -10.09 11.99
CA ASP A 301 -8.33 -8.64 12.16
C ASP A 301 -9.14 -8.34 13.45
N GLY A 302 -9.06 -9.28 14.41
CA GLY A 302 -9.88 -9.30 15.62
C GLY A 302 -9.28 -8.55 16.81
N GLY A 303 -8.04 -8.06 16.69
CA GLY A 303 -7.30 -7.38 17.75
C GLY A 303 -6.89 -8.28 18.92
N ALA A 304 -6.84 -9.60 18.73
CA ALA A 304 -6.58 -10.56 19.80
C ALA A 304 -5.52 -11.60 19.41
N ILE A 305 -4.43 -11.61 20.19
CA ILE A 305 -3.38 -12.62 20.12
C ILE A 305 -3.86 -13.99 20.61
N ASP A 306 -3.21 -15.06 20.13
CA ASP A 306 -3.56 -16.45 20.44
C ASP A 306 -2.59 -17.17 21.39
N TYR A 307 -1.59 -16.44 21.90
CA TYR A 307 -0.63 -16.88 22.90
C TYR A 307 -0.86 -16.23 24.27
N THR A 308 -0.04 -16.61 25.24
CA THR A 308 0.04 -15.93 26.54
C THR A 308 1.43 -15.35 26.62
N VAL A 309 1.51 -14.04 26.83
CA VAL A 309 2.75 -13.30 27.06
C VAL A 309 3.53 -13.96 28.20
N ALA A 310 4.82 -14.16 28.00
CA ALA A 310 5.70 -14.80 28.97
C ALA A 310 5.90 -13.92 30.21
N ASP A 311 6.09 -14.59 31.35
CA ASP A 311 6.29 -14.07 32.72
C ASP A 311 6.86 -15.27 33.48
N THR A 312 8.16 -15.50 33.29
CA THR A 312 8.85 -16.76 33.57
C THR A 312 8.99 -17.01 35.07
N ASP A 313 9.32 -15.98 35.85
CA ASP A 313 9.41 -16.05 37.31
C ASP A 313 8.05 -15.87 38.03
N GLY A 314 7.04 -15.32 37.34
CA GLY A 314 5.70 -15.08 37.85
C GLY A 314 5.59 -13.91 38.83
N ASP A 315 6.50 -12.94 38.77
CA ASP A 315 6.49 -11.75 39.63
C ASP A 315 5.51 -10.67 39.13
N GLY A 316 5.10 -10.77 37.86
CA GLY A 316 4.14 -9.92 37.18
C GLY A 316 4.74 -8.85 36.27
N ALA A 317 6.06 -8.79 36.11
CA ALA A 317 6.72 -8.20 34.96
C ALA A 317 6.79 -9.25 33.83
N PRO A 318 6.27 -8.96 32.63
CA PRO A 318 6.52 -9.82 31.48
C PRO A 318 8.00 -9.87 31.11
N ASP A 319 8.45 -10.99 30.52
CA ASP A 319 9.86 -11.23 30.19
C ASP A 319 10.48 -10.08 29.37
N PHE A 320 9.80 -9.59 28.32
CA PHE A 320 10.24 -8.44 27.51
C PHE A 320 10.34 -7.08 28.26
N GLN A 321 10.00 -7.04 29.55
CA GLN A 321 10.08 -5.86 30.41
C GLN A 321 10.78 -6.18 31.74
N ASP A 322 11.46 -7.32 31.81
CA ASP A 322 12.17 -7.80 32.98
C ASP A 322 13.61 -8.20 32.68
N LEU A 323 14.53 -7.37 33.18
CA LEU A 323 15.98 -7.53 33.12
C LEU A 323 16.53 -8.86 33.68
N ASP A 324 15.76 -9.73 34.31
CA ASP A 324 16.19 -11.00 34.92
C ASP A 324 15.00 -11.97 34.95
N SER A 325 14.54 -12.41 33.77
CA SER A 325 13.28 -13.12 33.55
C SER A 325 13.06 -14.39 34.41
N ASP A 326 14.12 -15.04 34.90
CA ASP A 326 14.04 -16.21 35.79
C ASP A 326 14.38 -15.92 37.27
N ASP A 327 14.70 -14.66 37.58
CA ASP A 327 14.96 -14.09 38.91
C ASP A 327 16.09 -14.86 39.65
N ASP A 328 17.06 -15.40 38.90
CA ASP A 328 18.21 -16.13 39.44
C ASP A 328 19.37 -15.20 39.90
N GLY A 329 19.29 -13.92 39.52
CA GLY A 329 20.24 -12.87 39.86
C GLY A 329 21.26 -12.59 38.76
N ILE A 330 21.02 -13.04 37.52
CA ILE A 330 21.87 -12.83 36.34
C ILE A 330 21.00 -12.33 35.20
N ASN A 331 21.16 -11.06 34.85
CA ASN A 331 20.42 -10.43 33.75
C ASN A 331 20.58 -11.12 32.38
N ASP A 332 19.52 -11.09 31.58
CA ASP A 332 19.37 -11.94 30.39
C ASP A 332 20.43 -11.68 29.31
N VAL A 333 20.98 -10.46 29.21
CA VAL A 333 22.12 -10.15 28.34
C VAL A 333 23.32 -11.09 28.56
N ILE A 334 23.53 -11.49 29.81
CA ILE A 334 24.62 -12.38 30.22
C ILE A 334 24.23 -13.85 29.97
N GLU A 335 22.95 -14.15 30.10
CA GLU A 335 22.30 -15.44 29.93
C GLU A 335 22.10 -15.83 28.46
N SER A 336 22.34 -14.93 27.48
CA SER A 336 22.16 -15.17 26.02
C SER A 336 22.88 -16.39 25.38
N ASN A 337 23.45 -17.30 26.19
CA ASN A 337 23.89 -18.67 25.84
C ASN A 337 23.68 -19.73 26.97
N GLY A 338 22.83 -19.44 27.96
CA GLY A 338 22.44 -20.20 29.15
C GLY A 338 21.05 -20.83 28.99
N THR A 339 20.50 -21.44 30.04
CA THR A 339 19.19 -22.13 29.93
C THR A 339 18.20 -21.23 30.64
N ASP A 340 17.60 -20.33 29.87
CA ASP A 340 16.45 -19.49 30.23
C ASP A 340 15.26 -20.41 30.59
N ALA A 341 15.16 -20.79 31.88
CA ALA A 341 14.18 -21.75 32.40
C ALA A 341 14.03 -21.80 33.94
#